data_AF-A0A348TVZ1-F1
#
_entry.id   AF-A0A348TVZ1-F1
#
_cell.length_a   1.000
_cell.length_b   1.000
_cell.length_c   1.000
_cell.angle_alpha   90.00
_cell.angle_beta   90.00
_cell.angle_gamma   90.00
#
_symmetry.space_group_name_H-M   'P 1'
#
loop_
_entity.id
_entity.type
_entity.pdbx_description
1 polymer ?
#
loop_
_entity_poly.entity_id
_entity_poly.type
_entity_poly.pdbx_seq_one_letter_code
_entity_poly.pdbx_strand_id
1 'polypeptide(L)' 'MSQQFELNSNISVDCVIFGFDGEKLNVLLIEEKDIGQGMLRKRLPGDLILKNESLDDA' A
#
# COMPACT_ATOMS: atom_id res chain seq x y z
N MET A 1 24.97 7.44 -12.38
CA MET A 1 24.39 8.29 -11.32
C MET A 1 23.40 7.44 -10.55
N SER A 2 23.74 7.04 -9.33
CA SER A 2 22.81 6.35 -8.42
C SER A 2 21.78 7.37 -7.96
N GLN A 3 20.53 7.25 -8.42
CA GLN A 3 19.44 8.04 -7.86
C GLN A 3 19.18 7.53 -6.45
N GLN A 4 19.35 8.41 -5.48
CA GLN A 4 19.11 8.14 -4.07
C GLN A 4 17.62 8.35 -3.81
N PHE A 5 16.91 7.27 -3.47
CA PHE A 5 15.49 7.29 -3.13
C PHE A 5 15.34 7.69 -1.66
N GLU A 6 15.21 8.99 -1.39
CA GLU A 6 14.94 9.49 -0.05
C GLU A 6 13.44 9.44 0.25
N LEU A 7 13.07 8.79 1.36
CA LEU A 7 11.69 8.72 1.82
C LEU A 7 11.26 10.02 2.52
N ASN A 8 9.98 10.37 2.38
CA ASN A 8 9.29 11.35 3.19
C ASN A 8 8.48 10.61 4.27
N SER A 9 9.12 10.31 5.40
CA SER A 9 8.59 9.44 6.46
C SER A 9 7.28 9.89 7.12
N ASN A 10 6.78 11.09 6.80
CA ASN A 10 5.56 11.65 7.39
C ASN A 10 4.34 11.55 6.47
N ILE A 11 4.50 11.03 5.25
CA ILE A 11 3.42 10.95 4.27
C ILE A 11 3.37 9.53 3.68
N SER A 12 2.19 8.92 3.72
CA SER A 12 1.87 7.63 3.09
C SER A 12 0.62 7.74 2.22
N VAL A 13 0.51 6.84 1.25
CA VAL A 13 -0.70 6.65 0.44
C VAL A 13 -1.27 5.25 0.73
N ASP A 14 -2.59 5.16 0.88
CA ASP A 14 -3.32 3.90 0.91
C ASP A 14 -4.38 3.90 -0.20
N CYS A 15 -4.41 2.83 -1.00
CA CYS A 15 -5.26 2.67 -2.17
C CYS A 15 -6.43 1.72 -1.89
N VAL A 16 -7.66 2.20 -2.10
CA VAL A 16 -8.85 1.33 -2.10
C VAL A 16 -9.15 0.86 -3.51
N ILE A 17 -8.69 -0.35 -3.83
CA ILE A 17 -8.86 -0.91 -5.17
C ILE A 17 -10.12 -1.78 -5.18
N PHE A 18 -11.15 -1.28 -5.88
CA PHE A 18 -12.37 -2.04 -6.14
C PHE A 18 -12.20 -2.92 -7.38
N GLY A 19 -12.72 -4.14 -7.30
CA GLY A 19 -12.85 -5.04 -8.45
C GLY A 19 -14.25 -5.64 -8.48
N PHE A 20 -14.85 -5.73 -9.67
CA PHE A 20 -16.15 -6.39 -9.85
C PHE A 20 -15.93 -7.69 -10.61
N ASP A 21 -16.37 -8.80 -10.04
CA ASP A 21 -16.18 -10.15 -10.62
C ASP A 21 -17.34 -10.60 -11.53
N GLY A 22 -18.35 -9.74 -11.73
CA GLY A 22 -19.58 -10.07 -12.46
C GLY A 22 -20.77 -10.35 -11.54
N GLU A 23 -20.54 -10.63 -10.26
CA GLU A 23 -21.60 -10.90 -9.27
C GLU A 23 -21.58 -9.88 -8.12
N LYS A 24 -20.39 -9.52 -7.63
CA LYS A 24 -20.23 -8.65 -6.47
C LYS A 24 -19.03 -7.72 -6.60
N LEU A 25 -19.13 -6.62 -5.86
CA LEU A 25 -18.03 -5.69 -5.67
C LEU A 25 -17.08 -6.23 -4.59
N ASN A 26 -15.81 -6.35 -4.93
CA ASN A 26 -14.73 -6.81 -4.07
C ASN A 26 -13.72 -5.67 -3.84
N VAL A 27 -12.93 -5.79 -2.78
CA VAL A 27 -11.80 -4.88 -2.47
C VAL A 27 -10.52 -5.69 -2.32
N LEU A 28 -9.44 -5.22 -2.94
CA LEU A 28 -8.11 -5.83 -2.78
C LEU A 28 -7.51 -5.48 -1.41
N LEU A 29 -7.07 -6.51 -0.69
CA LEU A 29 -6.38 -6.39 0.61
C LEU A 29 -5.10 -7.22 0.59
N ILE A 30 -4.09 -6.74 1.32
CA ILE A 30 -2.82 -7.45 1.53
C ILE A 30 -2.82 -8.06 2.93
N GLU A 31 -2.30 -9.27 3.06
CA GLU A 31 -2.13 -9.97 4.34
C GLU A 31 -0.71 -9.76 4.87
N GLU A 32 -0.59 -9.23 6.08
CA GLU A 32 0.71 -9.19 6.78
C GLU A 32 1.08 -10.59 7.25
N LYS A 33 2.32 -11.00 6.97
CA LYS A 33 2.85 -12.30 7.42
C LYS A 33 2.87 -12.35 8.95
N ASP A 34 2.35 -13.43 9.50
CA ASP A 34 2.38 -13.68 10.94
C ASP A 34 3.83 -13.94 11.38
N ILE A 35 4.40 -13.02 12.16
CA ILE A 35 5.73 -13.13 12.78
C ILE A 35 5.66 -13.78 14.17
N GLY A 36 4.61 -14.57 14.44
CA GLY A 36 4.44 -15.32 15.69
C GLY A 36 3.67 -14.57 16.77
N GLN A 37 2.87 -13.56 16.40
CA GLN A 37 2.03 -12.80 17.32
C GLN A 37 0.52 -13.05 17.12
N GLY A 38 0.16 -13.99 16.24
CA GLY A 38 -1.15 -14.64 16.25
C GLY A 38 -2.32 -13.82 15.70
N MET A 39 -2.05 -12.71 15.02
CA MET A 39 -3.10 -11.89 14.42
C MET A 39 -2.77 -11.58 12.95
N LEU A 40 -3.40 -12.32 12.04
CA LEU A 40 -3.37 -12.03 10.60
C LEU A 40 -4.11 -10.71 10.37
N ARG A 41 -3.36 -9.65 10.05
CA ARG A 41 -3.91 -8.34 9.73
C ARG A 41 -4.06 -8.20 8.23
N LYS A 42 -5.26 -7.80 7.80
CA LYS A 42 -5.54 -7.37 6.43
C LYS A 42 -5.43 -5.86 6.36
N ARG A 43 -4.74 -5.34 5.36
CA ARG A 43 -4.54 -3.91 5.14
C ARG A 43 -4.83 -3.52 3.70
N LEU A 44 -5.08 -2.24 3.50
CA LEU A 44 -5.11 -1.66 2.15
C LEU A 44 -3.69 -1.73 1.54
N PRO A 45 -3.58 -1.92 0.23
CA PRO A 45 -2.34 -1.64 -0.50
C PRO A 45 -1.93 -0.18 -0.30
N GLY A 46 -0.63 0.07 -0.09
CA GLY A 46 -0.10 1.41 0.14
C GLY A 46 1.40 1.41 0.40
N ASP A 47 2.02 2.59 0.34
CA ASP A 47 3.45 2.79 0.63
C ASP A 47 3.75 4.22 1.14
N LEU A 48 4.97 4.42 1.63
CA LEU A 48 5.52 5.72 1.99
C LEU A 48 5.99 6.47 0.75
N ILE A 49 5.70 7.77 0.71
CA ILE A 49 6.04 8.60 -0.45
C ILE A 49 7.51 8.99 -0.42
N LEU A 50 8.18 8.91 -1.57
CA LEU A 50 9.52 9.42 -1.81
C LEU A 50 9.52 10.94 -1.92
N LYS A 51 10.61 11.58 -1.50
CA LYS A 51 10.73 13.05 -1.53
C LYS A 51 10.59 13.66 -2.93
N ASN A 52 10.87 12.88 -3.97
CA ASN A 52 10.92 13.34 -5.35
C ASN A 52 9.78 12.76 -6.22
N GLU A 53 8.79 12.12 -5.61
CA GLU A 53 7.59 11.65 -6.32
C GLU A 53 6.35 12.42 -5.86
N SER A 54 5.34 12.52 -6.73
CA SER A 54 4.06 13.14 -6.37
C SER A 54 3.11 12.11 -5.77
N LEU A 55 2.02 12.58 -5.16
CA LEU A 55 0.96 11.69 -4.64
C LEU A 55 0.32 10.82 -5.73
N ASP A 56 0.26 11.34 -6.96
CA ASP A 56 -0.37 10.63 -8.08
C ASP A 56 0.60 9.64 -8.75
N ASP A 57 1.92 9.82 -8.54
CA ASP A 57 2.97 8.93 -9.07
C ASP A 57 3.24 7.72 -8.15
N ALA A 58 2.86 7.85 -6.87
CA ALA A 58 2.98 6.81 -5.83
C ALA A 58 1.77 5.87 -5.82
#